data_AF-A0A917GY08-F1
#
_entry.id   AF-A0A917GY08-F1
#
_cell.length_a   1.000
_cell.length_b   1.000
_cell.length_c   1.000
_cell.angle_alpha   90.00
_cell.angle_beta   90.00
_cell.angle_gamma   90.00
#
_symmetry.space_group_name_H-M   'P 1'
#
loop_
_entity.id
_entity.type
_entity.pdbx_description
1 polymer ?
#
loop_
_entity_poly.entity_id
_entity_poly.type
_entity_poly.pdbx_seq_one_letter_code
_entity_poly.pdbx_strand_id
1 'polypeptide(L)'
;MDQGLPELPDHHHPATPVTGCPTWCVTAHGTHTGEEDWLHLGEPLAITGEGTTARLCLSIDPGTGAVDGPYVLIGSSEYTPTAVVALSQALFALAAAATPHGTDQELPWMA
;
A
#
# COMPACT_ATOMS: atom_id res chain seq x y z
N MET A 1 4.74 13.55 -55.71
CA MET A 1 3.78 14.35 -54.93
C MET A 1 2.78 13.34 -54.39
N ASP A 2 3.14 12.45 -53.46
CA ASP A 2 3.53 12.69 -52.06
C ASP A 2 2.58 13.63 -51.34
N GLN A 3 1.73 13.08 -50.48
CA GLN A 3 1.35 13.64 -49.18
C GLN A 3 0.83 12.48 -48.30
N GLY A 4 1.69 11.98 -47.41
CA GLY A 4 1.34 10.99 -46.39
C GLY A 4 0.32 11.54 -45.39
N LEU A 5 -0.54 10.66 -44.89
CA LEU A 5 -1.46 10.95 -43.79
C LEU A 5 -0.62 11.21 -42.52
N PRO A 6 -0.78 12.33 -41.80
CA PRO A 6 -0.07 12.51 -40.54
C PRO A 6 -0.66 11.57 -39.48
N GLU A 7 0.18 10.68 -38.95
CA GLU A 7 -0.11 9.94 -37.72
C GLU A 7 -0.32 10.96 -36.60
N LEU A 8 -1.50 10.93 -35.96
CA LEU A 8 -1.78 11.75 -34.80
C LEU A 8 -0.76 11.40 -33.71
N PRO A 9 -0.04 12.38 -33.14
CA PRO A 9 0.89 12.07 -32.07
C PRO A 9 0.11 11.51 -30.88
N ASP A 10 0.58 10.39 -30.33
CA ASP A 10 0.18 9.89 -29.02
C ASP A 10 0.35 11.02 -28.01
N HIS A 11 -0.75 11.73 -27.75
CA HIS A 11 -0.81 12.75 -26.73
C HIS A 11 -0.73 12.03 -25.39
N HIS A 12 0.50 11.85 -24.91
CA HIS A 12 0.77 11.59 -23.50
C HIS A 12 0.33 12.84 -22.74
N HIS A 13 -0.98 12.93 -22.48
CA HIS A 13 -1.54 13.99 -21.65
C HIS A 13 -0.98 13.81 -20.24
N PRO A 14 -0.33 14.83 -19.67
CA PRO A 14 0.05 14.77 -18.27
C PRO A 14 -1.24 14.61 -17.45
N ALA A 15 -1.29 13.55 -16.63
CA ALA A 15 -2.42 13.28 -15.75
C ALA A 15 -2.66 14.50 -14.84
N THR A 16 -3.72 15.26 -15.13
CA THR A 16 -4.24 16.27 -14.22
C THR A 16 -4.56 15.58 -12.89
N PRO A 17 -4.10 16.09 -11.74
CA PRO A 17 -4.43 15.50 -10.45
C PRO A 17 -5.95 15.50 -10.29
N VAL A 18 -6.55 14.31 -10.27
CA VAL A 18 -7.98 14.13 -10.03
C VAL A 18 -8.26 14.68 -8.63
N THR A 19 -9.13 15.68 -8.56
CA THR A 19 -9.51 16.34 -7.31
C THR A 19 -10.20 15.32 -6.41
N GLY A 20 -9.47 14.71 -5.47
CA GLY A 20 -9.99 13.65 -4.60
C GLY A 20 -9.03 12.49 -4.35
N CYS A 21 -7.98 12.30 -5.16
CA CYS A 21 -7.01 11.23 -4.93
C CYS A 21 -6.18 11.47 -3.65
N PRO A 22 -6.09 10.50 -2.73
CA PRO A 22 -5.18 10.57 -1.60
C PRO A 22 -3.72 10.67 -2.04
N THR A 23 -2.88 11.39 -1.30
CA THR A 23 -1.47 11.64 -1.66
C THR A 23 -0.59 10.39 -1.70
N TRP A 24 -1.03 9.30 -1.07
CA TRP A 24 -0.36 8.01 -1.07
C TRP A 24 -0.85 7.08 -2.19
N CYS A 25 -1.89 7.45 -2.92
CA CYS A 25 -2.44 6.64 -4.00
C CYS A 25 -1.46 6.63 -5.18
N VAL A 26 -1.06 5.43 -5.58
CA VAL A 26 -0.17 5.19 -6.74
C VAL A 26 -0.94 4.64 -7.95
N THR A 27 -2.23 4.38 -7.78
CA THR A 27 -3.11 3.92 -8.86
C THR A 27 -3.30 5.06 -9.87
N ALA A 28 -3.13 4.75 -11.15
CA ALA A 28 -3.30 5.72 -12.23
C ALA A 28 -4.80 5.98 -12.45
N HIS A 29 -5.26 7.16 -12.02
CA HIS A 29 -6.63 7.64 -12.23
C HIS A 29 -6.66 8.65 -13.39
N GLY A 30 -7.77 8.70 -14.13
CA GLY A 30 -8.02 9.79 -15.08
C GLY A 30 -8.22 9.42 -16.56
N THR A 31 -8.55 8.17 -16.88
CA THR A 31 -8.95 7.80 -18.26
C THR A 31 -10.07 6.75 -18.36
N HIS A 32 -10.37 5.99 -17.31
CA HIS A 32 -11.31 4.87 -17.39
C HIS A 32 -12.54 5.13 -16.53
N THR A 33 -13.67 5.44 -17.16
CA THR A 33 -15.00 5.51 -16.52
C THR A 33 -15.54 4.11 -16.15
N GLY A 34 -14.70 3.27 -15.55
CA GLY A 34 -15.03 1.96 -15.01
C GLY A 34 -15.12 1.99 -13.48
N GLU A 35 -15.66 0.92 -12.89
CA GLU A 35 -15.81 0.76 -11.43
C GLU A 35 -14.47 0.84 -10.66
N GLU A 36 -13.35 0.71 -11.36
CA GLU A 36 -11.98 0.75 -10.83
C GLU A 36 -11.51 2.17 -10.48
N ASP A 37 -12.15 3.21 -11.01
CA ASP A 37 -11.83 4.61 -10.69
C ASP A 37 -12.20 4.99 -9.24
N TRP A 38 -12.93 4.13 -8.54
CA TRP A 38 -13.37 4.38 -7.16
C TRP A 38 -12.34 3.88 -6.15
N LEU A 39 -11.40 3.01 -6.55
CA LEU A 39 -10.44 2.38 -5.65
C LEU A 39 -9.09 3.10 -5.67
N HIS A 40 -8.65 3.57 -4.51
CA HIS A 40 -7.35 4.19 -4.35
C HIS A 40 -6.41 3.23 -3.62
N LEU A 41 -5.38 2.76 -4.32
CA LEU A 41 -4.39 1.84 -3.77
C LEU A 41 -3.02 2.50 -3.62
N GLY A 42 -2.37 2.27 -2.48
CA GLY A 42 -0.98 2.63 -2.25
C GLY A 42 -0.01 1.56 -2.76
N GLU A 43 1.27 1.91 -2.81
CA GLU A 43 2.34 1.00 -3.23
C GLU A 43 2.37 -0.26 -2.35
N PRO A 44 2.44 -1.48 -2.92
CA PRO A 44 2.57 -2.70 -2.15
C PRO A 44 3.93 -2.77 -1.42
N LEU A 45 3.87 -3.03 -0.13
CA LEU A 45 5.01 -3.30 0.73
C LEU A 45 5.11 -4.80 1.00
N ALA A 46 6.20 -5.46 0.58
CA ALA A 46 6.45 -6.85 0.96
C ALA A 46 6.76 -6.95 2.47
N ILE A 47 6.00 -7.76 3.21
CA ILE A 47 6.16 -7.90 4.68
C ILE A 47 6.77 -9.24 5.11
N THR A 48 6.74 -10.25 4.24
CA THR A 48 7.42 -11.54 4.43
C THR A 48 8.12 -11.93 3.14
N GLY A 49 9.21 -12.70 3.21
CA GLY A 49 9.94 -13.17 2.02
C GLY A 49 9.09 -13.98 1.02
N GLU A 50 7.94 -14.53 1.44
CA GLU A 50 7.07 -15.38 0.62
C GLU A 50 5.73 -14.70 0.28
N GLY A 51 5.78 -13.65 -0.52
CA GLY A 51 4.61 -13.16 -1.29
C GLY A 51 3.53 -12.41 -0.50
N THR A 52 3.57 -12.37 0.83
CA THR A 52 2.64 -11.52 1.60
C THR A 52 3.03 -10.06 1.45
N THR A 53 2.09 -9.27 0.91
CA THR A 53 2.20 -7.82 0.79
C THR A 53 1.20 -7.11 1.68
N ALA A 54 1.56 -5.93 2.13
CA ALA A 54 0.69 -4.96 2.77
C ALA A 54 0.51 -3.78 1.82
N ARG A 55 -0.70 -3.22 1.69
CA ARG A 55 -0.92 -1.97 0.94
C ARG A 55 -2.06 -1.16 1.55
N LEU A 56 -2.03 0.17 1.35
CA LEU A 56 -3.17 1.02 1.67
C LEU A 56 -4.25 0.86 0.60
N CYS A 57 -5.51 0.90 1.03
CA CYS A 57 -6.69 0.88 0.17
C CYS A 57 -7.77 1.78 0.76
N LEU A 58 -8.48 2.53 -0.09
CA LEU A 58 -9.77 3.11 0.24
C LEU A 58 -10.63 3.17 -1.03
N SER A 59 -11.93 3.38 -0.87
CA SER A 59 -12.79 3.76 -1.98
C SER A 59 -13.35 5.17 -1.82
N ILE A 60 -13.47 5.91 -2.92
CA ILE A 60 -14.21 7.17 -2.99
C ILE A 60 -15.27 7.03 -4.08
N ASP A 61 -16.54 7.12 -3.71
CA ASP A 61 -17.64 7.19 -4.67
C ASP A 61 -17.58 8.53 -5.42
N PRO A 62 -17.46 8.56 -6.76
CA PRO A 62 -17.34 9.80 -7.51
C PRO A 62 -18.65 10.57 -7.65
N GLY A 63 -19.80 9.92 -7.48
CA GLY A 63 -21.13 10.54 -7.53
C GLY A 63 -21.51 11.19 -6.21
N THR A 64 -21.13 10.59 -5.08
CA THR A 64 -21.51 11.06 -3.73
C THR A 64 -20.36 11.65 -2.92
N GLY A 65 -19.12 11.34 -3.28
CA GLY A 65 -17.93 11.64 -2.47
C GLY A 65 -17.82 10.78 -1.21
N ALA A 66 -18.65 9.74 -1.05
CA ALA A 66 -18.59 8.87 0.11
C ALA A 66 -17.26 8.11 0.14
N VAL A 67 -16.61 8.08 1.31
CA VAL A 67 -15.31 7.44 1.52
C VAL A 67 -15.48 6.22 2.39
N ASP A 68 -14.88 5.11 1.98
CA ASP A 68 -14.73 3.90 2.80
C ASP A 68 -13.24 3.57 2.97
N GLY A 69 -12.79 3.49 4.23
CA GLY A 69 -11.37 3.42 4.60
C GLY A 69 -10.78 4.75 5.12
N PRO A 70 -9.44 4.89 5.15
CA PRO A 70 -8.45 3.95 4.63
C PRO A 70 -8.32 2.68 5.46
N TYR A 71 -8.03 1.60 4.75
CA TYR A 71 -7.65 0.30 5.29
C TYR A 71 -6.24 -0.06 4.85
N VAL A 72 -5.65 -1.01 5.58
CA VAL A 72 -4.43 -1.70 5.19
C VAL A 72 -4.82 -3.13 4.85
N LEU A 73 -4.61 -3.52 3.60
CA LEU A 73 -4.77 -4.89 3.15
C LEU A 73 -3.46 -5.63 3.42
N ILE A 74 -3.50 -6.70 4.21
CA ILE A 74 -2.36 -7.60 4.44
C ILE A 74 -2.75 -8.98 3.92
N GLY A 75 -2.13 -9.42 2.82
CA GLY A 75 -2.59 -10.60 2.09
C GLY A 75 -4.03 -10.40 1.59
N SER A 76 -4.96 -11.23 2.06
CA SER A 76 -6.39 -11.13 1.74
C SER A 76 -7.24 -10.51 2.86
N SER A 77 -6.62 -10.01 3.91
CA SER A 77 -7.31 -9.50 5.10
C SER A 77 -7.26 -7.98 5.15
N GLU A 78 -8.37 -7.37 5.56
CA GLU A 78 -8.51 -5.92 5.73
C GLU A 78 -8.37 -5.52 7.20
N TYR A 79 -7.59 -4.47 7.46
CA TYR A 79 -7.38 -3.92 8.80
C TYR A 79 -7.54 -2.41 8.79
N THR A 80 -8.08 -1.83 9.86
CA THR A 80 -7.98 -0.39 10.07
C THR A 80 -6.53 0.00 10.41
N PRO A 81 -6.09 1.25 10.14
CA PRO A 81 -4.75 1.69 10.48
C PRO A 81 -4.42 1.52 11.97
N THR A 82 -5.38 1.79 12.86
CA THR A 82 -5.23 1.57 14.30
C THR A 82 -5.04 0.10 14.64
N ALA A 83 -5.76 -0.81 13.99
CA ALA A 83 -5.57 -2.25 14.18
C ALA A 83 -4.18 -2.71 13.73
N VAL A 84 -3.64 -2.14 12.65
CA VAL A 84 -2.27 -2.43 12.21
C VAL A 84 -1.22 -1.92 13.19
N VAL A 85 -1.41 -0.74 13.78
CA VAL A 85 -0.52 -0.25 14.85
C VAL A 85 -0.52 -1.24 16.02
N ALA A 86 -1.70 -1.66 16.50
CA ALA A 86 -1.79 -2.64 17.57
C ALA A 86 -1.15 -4.00 17.19
N LEU A 87 -1.38 -4.48 15.96
CA LEU A 87 -0.78 -5.70 15.44
C LEU A 87 0.76 -5.61 15.42
N SER A 88 1.32 -4.49 14.94
CA SER A 88 2.78 -4.30 14.89
C SER A 88 3.42 -4.33 16.28
N GLN A 89 2.77 -3.72 17.29
CA GLN A 89 3.22 -3.76 18.67
C GLN A 89 3.18 -5.19 19.24
N ALA A 90 2.12 -5.93 18.97
CA ALA A 90 1.98 -7.32 19.40
C ALA A 90 3.05 -8.23 18.77
N LEU A 91 3.30 -8.07 17.47
CA LEU A 91 4.36 -8.81 16.76
C LEU A 91 5.75 -8.48 17.29
N PHE A 92 6.02 -7.19 17.57
CA PHE A 92 7.29 -6.77 18.17
C PHE A 92 7.49 -7.39 19.56
N ALA A 93 6.46 -7.40 20.40
CA ALA A 93 6.52 -8.04 21.72
C ALA A 93 6.78 -9.55 21.62
N LEU A 94 6.15 -10.23 20.66
CA LEU A 94 6.36 -11.66 20.43
C LEU A 94 7.79 -11.96 19.96
N ALA A 95 8.33 -11.16 19.04
CA ALA A 95 9.71 -11.31 18.57
C ALA A 95 10.74 -11.05 19.69
N ALA A 96 10.47 -10.06 20.54
CA ALA A 96 11.31 -9.78 21.71
C ALA A 96 11.33 -10.97 22.68
N ALA A 97 10.18 -11.59 22.95
CA ALA A 97 10.10 -12.76 23.82
C ALA A 97 10.82 -14.01 23.26
N ALA A 98 10.89 -14.15 21.94
CA ALA A 98 11.59 -15.26 21.28
C ALA A 98 13.11 -15.07 21.22
N THR A 99 13.60 -13.85 21.43
CA THR A 99 15.05 -13.58 21.47
C THR A 99 15.51 -13.79 22.91
N PRO A 100 16.28 -14.85 23.23
CA PRO A 100 16.76 -15.04 24.57
C PRO A 100 17.57 -13.80 24.98
N HIS A 101 17.14 -13.13 26.04
CA HIS A 101 18.03 -12.25 26.79
C HIS A 101 19.26 -13.11 27.10
N GLY A 102 20.43 -12.66 26.62
CA GLY A 102 21.66 -13.44 26.68
C GLY A 102 21.72 -14.21 27.98
N THR A 103 21.81 -15.54 27.87
CA THR A 103 22.23 -16.36 28.99
C THR A 103 23.42 -15.65 29.60
N ASP A 104 23.33 -15.31 30.89
CA ASP A 104 24.50 -15.07 31.74
C ASP A 104 25.44 -16.23 31.49
N GLN A 105 26.36 -16.07 30.53
CA GLN A 105 27.44 -16.98 30.33
C GLN A 105 28.41 -16.62 31.43
N GLU A 106 28.21 -17.25 32.59
CA GLU A 106 29.17 -17.32 33.67
C GLU A 106 30.52 -17.66 33.02
N LEU A 107 31.40 -16.66 32.94
CA LEU A 107 32.66 -16.82 32.24
C LEU A 107 33.54 -17.75 33.08
N PRO A 108 34.03 -18.88 32.54
CA PRO A 108 34.70 -19.93 33.32
C PRO A 108 36.12 -19.59 33.78
N TRP A 109 36.49 -18.30 33.87
CA TRP A 109 37.85 -17.87 34.24
C TRP A 109 37.97 -17.36 35.69
N MET A 110 36.95 -17.52 36.54
CA MET A 110 37.07 -17.29 37.99
C MET A 110 37.44 -18.56 38.77
N ALA A 111 38.36 -19.37 38.23
CA ALA A 111 38.98 -20.52 38.90
C ALA A 111 40.50 -20.46 38.81
#